data_AF-A0A6F9CII1-F1
#
_entry.id   AF-A0A6F9CII1-F1
#
_cell.length_a   1.000
_cell.length_b   1.000
_cell.length_c   1.000
_cell.angle_alpha   90.00
_cell.angle_beta   90.00
_cell.angle_gamma   90.00
#
_symmetry.space_group_name_H-M   'P 1'
#
loop_
_entity.id
_entity.type
_entity.pdbx_description
1 polymer ?
#
loop_
_entity_poly.entity_id
_entity_poly.type
_entity_poly.pdbx_seq_one_letter_code
_entity_poly.pdbx_strand_id
1 'polypeptide(L)'
;MSFCLWLLAPQCPVNRKQELLTISNVPLGDCPPSPPRTAPPTMKFAGLEGVITAMLDEFPQLLSRRREWFVLGLVCVCYLGALSTLTYGGAFVVKLFEEYATGPAVITVVFLEVIAVSWFYGTSRFCADVHMMLGFSPGLFWKVCWVAICPIFLLFIIVSFLAFPPEVKLFDYVYPPWTTVLGYCIGVSSFICVPAYMVYHLLTTKGTFKQRLLKGITPVPSGPHSDIIITHAIFPDMSEL
;
A
#
# COMPACT_ATOMS: atom_id res chain seq x y z
N MET A 1 0.11 -5.37 -2.26
CA MET A 1 -0.09 -6.45 -3.26
C MET A 1 -0.21 -5.99 -4.72
N SER A 2 -0.60 -4.73 -5.00
CA SER A 2 -0.68 -4.17 -6.37
C SER A 2 0.65 -4.14 -7.14
N PHE A 3 1.80 -4.08 -6.45
CA PHE A 3 3.12 -4.17 -7.09
C PHE A 3 3.44 -5.58 -7.62
N CYS A 4 2.89 -6.63 -7.01
CA CYS A 4 3.10 -8.01 -7.48
C CYS A 4 2.22 -8.32 -8.71
N LEU A 5 1.00 -7.77 -8.77
CA LEU A 5 0.18 -7.82 -10.00
C LEU A 5 0.82 -7.05 -11.16
N TRP A 6 1.59 -5.98 -10.89
CA TRP A 6 2.33 -5.26 -11.92
C TRP A 6 3.56 -6.04 -12.44
N LEU A 7 4.17 -6.87 -11.58
CA LEU A 7 5.27 -7.78 -11.94
C LEU A 7 4.80 -9.09 -12.60
N LEU A 8 3.57 -9.54 -12.31
CA LEU A 8 2.94 -10.74 -12.87
C LEU A 8 2.03 -10.46 -14.06
N ALA A 9 1.78 -9.19 -14.40
CA ALA A 9 1.13 -8.83 -15.65
C ALA A 9 2.03 -9.30 -16.81
N PRO A 10 1.53 -10.17 -17.72
CA PRO A 10 2.30 -10.57 -18.88
C PRO A 10 2.73 -9.31 -19.63
N GLN A 11 4.04 -9.19 -19.89
CA GLN A 11 4.66 -8.11 -20.63
C GLN A 11 3.78 -7.71 -21.82
N CYS A 12 3.10 -6.57 -21.70
CA CYS A 12 2.34 -6.01 -22.81
C CYS A 12 3.35 -5.71 -23.93
N PRO A 13 3.16 -6.24 -25.15
CA PRO A 13 4.22 -6.30 -26.14
C PRO A 13 4.72 -4.90 -26.50
N VAL A 14 6.05 -4.76 -26.45
CA VAL A 14 6.90 -3.61 -26.85
C VAL A 14 6.62 -3.07 -28.26
N ASN A 15 5.65 -3.59 -29.02
CA ASN A 15 5.50 -3.28 -30.43
C ASN A 15 4.84 -1.90 -30.72
N ARG A 16 4.16 -1.28 -29.75
CA ARG A 16 3.54 0.06 -29.96
C ARG A 16 4.49 1.25 -29.74
N LYS A 17 5.69 1.06 -29.17
CA LYS A 17 6.66 2.15 -29.01
C LYS A 17 7.49 2.40 -30.27
N GLN A 18 7.59 1.41 -31.17
CA GLN A 18 8.42 1.51 -32.37
C GLN A 18 7.77 2.38 -33.46
N GLU A 19 6.44 2.35 -33.63
CA GLU A 19 5.74 3.13 -34.67
C GLU A 19 5.83 4.65 -34.47
N LEU A 20 6.01 5.12 -33.24
CA LEU A 20 6.13 6.55 -32.93
C LEU A 20 7.52 7.12 -33.21
N LEU A 21 8.56 6.28 -33.32
CA LEU A 21 9.93 6.72 -33.57
C LEU A 21 10.26 6.90 -35.06
N THR A 22 9.45 6.36 -35.98
CA THR A 22 9.67 6.47 -37.43
C THR A 22 9.21 7.81 -38.01
N ILE A 23 8.45 8.62 -37.25
CA ILE A 23 7.87 9.90 -37.73
C ILE A 23 8.79 11.11 -37.47
N SER A 24 9.87 10.97 -36.69
CA SER A 24 10.74 12.10 -36.33
C SER A 24 12.07 12.11 -37.09
N ASN A 25 12.04 12.20 -38.42
CA ASN A 25 13.17 12.71 -39.20
C ASN A 25 13.13 14.26 -39.21
N VAL A 26 13.29 14.86 -38.03
CA VAL A 26 13.49 16.31 -37.86
C VAL A 26 14.98 16.53 -37.58
N PRO A 27 15.66 17.46 -38.30
CA PRO A 27 17.10 17.63 -38.19
C PRO A 27 17.53 18.06 -36.77
N LEU A 28 18.62 17.45 -36.30
CA LEU A 28 19.32 17.67 -35.03
C LEU A 28 19.91 19.09 -34.91
N GLY A 29 19.05 20.09 -34.75
CA GLY A 29 19.44 21.45 -34.38
C GLY A 29 19.13 21.71 -32.91
N ASP A 30 20.18 21.71 -32.08
CA ASP A 30 20.27 22.24 -30.71
C ASP A 30 19.10 21.95 -29.76
N CYS A 31 19.14 20.77 -29.12
CA CYS A 31 18.34 20.53 -27.92
C CYS A 31 18.83 21.42 -26.76
N PRO A 32 18.01 22.30 -26.19
CA PRO A 32 18.35 22.98 -24.95
C PRO A 32 18.52 21.95 -23.82
N PRO A 33 19.32 22.25 -22.77
CA PRO A 33 19.55 21.33 -21.67
C PRO A 33 18.21 20.85 -21.10
N SER A 34 17.99 19.54 -21.12
CA SER A 34 16.78 18.89 -20.63
C SER A 34 16.43 19.38 -19.22
N PRO A 35 15.18 19.81 -18.95
CA PRO A 35 14.75 20.19 -17.62
C PRO A 35 14.88 18.98 -16.66
N PRO A 36 15.08 19.23 -15.35
CA PRO A 36 15.23 18.17 -14.36
C PRO A 36 14.05 17.21 -14.48
N ARG A 37 14.33 15.91 -14.42
CA ARG A 37 13.41 14.79 -14.64
C ARG A 37 12.31 14.78 -13.56
N THR A 38 11.39 15.73 -13.60
CA THR A 38 10.19 15.75 -12.78
C THR A 38 9.36 14.53 -13.16
N ALA A 39 9.00 13.69 -12.19
CA ALA A 39 8.17 12.51 -12.40
C ALA A 39 6.97 12.85 -13.32
N PRO A 40 6.64 11.97 -14.30
CA PRO A 40 5.55 12.24 -15.22
C PRO A 40 4.27 12.54 -14.42
N PRO A 41 3.43 13.49 -14.87
CA PRO A 41 2.24 13.91 -14.13
C PRO A 41 1.35 12.72 -13.75
N THR A 42 1.39 11.65 -14.54
CA THR A 42 0.68 10.38 -14.35
C THR A 42 0.94 9.71 -13.00
N MET A 43 2.14 9.78 -12.42
CA MET A 43 2.44 9.14 -11.13
C MET A 43 1.70 9.81 -9.97
N LYS A 44 1.58 11.15 -10.01
CA LYS A 44 0.84 11.90 -8.98
C LYS A 44 -0.65 11.62 -9.07
N PHE A 45 -1.19 11.54 -10.29
CA PHE A 45 -2.59 11.17 -10.51
C PHE A 45 -2.89 9.76 -10.01
N ALA A 46 -2.03 8.78 -10.28
CA ALA A 46 -2.22 7.41 -9.81
C ALA A 46 -2.26 7.31 -8.28
N GLY A 47 -1.36 8.02 -7.58
CA GLY A 47 -1.36 8.06 -6.11
C GLY A 47 -2.63 8.68 -5.53
N LEU A 48 -3.05 9.83 -6.07
CA LEU A 48 -4.25 10.53 -5.60
C LEU A 48 -5.54 9.74 -5.89
N GLU A 49 -5.68 9.18 -7.10
CA GLU A 49 -6.81 8.31 -7.46
C GLU A 49 -6.89 7.07 -6.57
N GLY A 50 -5.75 6.47 -6.20
CA GLY A 50 -5.73 5.34 -5.27
C GLY A 50 -6.32 5.69 -3.89
N VAL A 51 -5.93 6.85 -3.33
CA VAL A 51 -6.47 7.33 -2.04
C VAL A 51 -7.96 7.66 -2.14
N ILE A 52 -8.37 8.33 -3.22
CA ILE A 52 -9.78 8.68 -3.46
C ILE A 52 -10.63 7.42 -3.56
N THR A 53 -10.17 6.44 -4.33
CA THR A 53 -10.88 5.16 -4.51
C THR A 53 -11.00 4.42 -3.18
N ALA A 54 -9.91 4.28 -2.43
CA ALA A 54 -9.94 3.61 -1.13
C ALA A 54 -10.95 4.25 -0.14
N MET A 55 -11.05 5.59 -0.14
CA MET A 55 -12.00 6.29 0.71
C MET A 55 -13.44 6.12 0.23
N LEU A 56 -13.68 6.15 -1.08
CA LEU A 56 -15.00 5.92 -1.67
C LEU A 56 -15.51 4.51 -1.42
N ASP A 57 -14.62 3.51 -1.44
CA ASP A 57 -14.94 2.11 -1.16
C ASP A 57 -15.29 1.89 0.32
N GLU A 58 -14.64 2.60 1.25
CA GLU A 58 -14.90 2.48 2.69
C GLU A 58 -16.20 3.18 3.12
N PHE A 59 -16.52 4.36 2.56
CA PHE A 59 -17.74 5.13 2.90
C PHE A 59 -18.64 5.42 1.70
N PRO A 60 -19.19 4.39 1.02
CA PRO A 60 -19.92 4.55 -0.23
C PRO A 60 -21.20 5.39 -0.04
N GLN A 61 -21.88 5.26 1.10
CA GLN A 61 -23.14 5.96 1.36
C GLN A 61 -22.97 7.47 1.62
N LEU A 62 -21.87 7.87 2.24
CA LEU A 62 -21.62 9.27 2.63
C LEU A 62 -20.84 10.04 1.55
N LEU A 63 -19.84 9.40 0.93
CA LEU A 63 -18.90 10.05 0.03
C LEU A 63 -19.34 10.00 -1.45
N SER A 64 -20.10 8.99 -1.87
CA SER A 64 -20.56 8.88 -3.28
C SER A 64 -21.43 10.07 -3.70
N ARG A 65 -22.27 10.59 -2.79
CA ARG A 65 -23.16 11.74 -3.08
C ARG A 65 -22.44 13.08 -3.17
N ARG A 66 -21.23 13.20 -2.61
CA ARG A 66 -20.47 14.48 -2.50
C ARG A 66 -19.00 14.31 -2.87
N ARG A 67 -18.72 13.50 -3.90
CA ARG A 67 -17.36 13.18 -4.34
C ARG A 67 -16.53 14.44 -4.65
N GLU A 68 -17.11 15.44 -5.31
CA GLU A 68 -16.41 16.68 -5.68
C GLU A 68 -15.90 17.47 -4.47
N TRP A 69 -16.73 17.60 -3.43
CA TRP A 69 -16.34 18.27 -2.18
C TRP A 69 -15.27 17.52 -1.42
N PHE A 70 -15.32 16.18 -1.44
CA PHE A 70 -14.29 15.35 -0.83
C PHE A 70 -12.94 15.52 -1.54
N VAL A 71 -12.92 15.47 -2.89
CA VAL A 71 -11.71 15.67 -3.68
C VAL A 71 -11.15 17.07 -3.46
N LEU A 72 -12.00 18.10 -3.44
CA LEU A 72 -11.56 19.47 -3.14
C LEU A 72 -10.91 19.56 -1.77
N GLY A 73 -11.53 18.97 -0.74
CA GLY A 73 -10.97 18.91 0.61
C GLY A 73 -9.61 18.20 0.67
N LEU A 74 -9.48 17.05 -0.01
CA LEU A 74 -8.23 16.30 -0.09
C LEU A 74 -7.12 17.11 -0.76
N VAL A 75 -7.42 17.76 -1.89
CA VAL A 75 -6.46 18.63 -2.60
C VAL A 75 -6.07 19.83 -1.73
N CYS A 76 -7.02 20.44 -0.99
CA CYS A 76 -6.71 21.50 -0.05
C CYS A 76 -5.75 21.04 1.06
N VAL A 77 -5.95 19.85 1.64
CA VAL A 77 -5.03 19.28 2.65
C VAL A 77 -3.65 19.03 2.06
N CYS A 78 -3.57 18.44 0.86
CA CYS A 78 -2.30 18.25 0.16
C CYS A 78 -1.59 19.58 -0.13
N TYR A 79 -2.33 20.62 -0.51
CA TYR A 79 -1.80 21.96 -0.75
C TYR A 79 -1.24 22.58 0.52
N LEU A 80 -1.96 22.52 1.64
CA LEU A 80 -1.48 23.01 2.94
C LEU A 80 -0.23 22.28 3.41
N GLY A 81 -0.16 20.96 3.21
CA GLY A 81 1.05 20.18 3.48
C GLY A 81 2.22 20.61 2.59
N ALA A 82 1.97 20.83 1.30
CA ALA A 82 2.97 21.29 0.34
C ALA A 82 3.45 22.73 0.60
N LEU A 83 2.66 23.59 1.26
CA LEU A 83 3.13 24.93 1.64
C LEU A 83 4.36 24.87 2.56
N SER A 84 4.46 23.86 3.42
CA SER A 84 5.64 23.67 4.29
C SER A 84 6.93 23.46 3.50
N THR A 85 6.84 22.79 2.33
CA THR A 85 7.99 22.50 1.46
C THR A 85 8.30 23.62 0.47
N LEU A 86 7.46 24.65 0.36
CA LEU A 86 7.68 25.82 -0.50
C LEU A 86 8.41 26.97 0.20
N THR A 87 8.74 26.82 1.49
CA THR A 87 9.51 27.81 2.26
C THR A 87 10.99 27.83 1.84
N TYR A 88 11.74 28.86 2.24
CA TYR A 88 13.20 28.95 1.97
C TYR A 88 13.99 27.73 2.49
N GLY A 89 13.52 27.08 3.56
CA GLY A 89 14.08 25.84 4.12
C GLY A 89 13.43 24.55 3.61
N GLY A 90 12.57 24.63 2.59
CA GLY A 90 11.74 23.52 2.12
C GLY A 90 12.53 22.27 1.69
N ALA A 91 13.76 22.44 1.18
CA ALA A 91 14.63 21.33 0.81
C ALA A 91 14.97 20.42 2.01
N PHE A 92 15.15 20.99 3.21
CA PHE A 92 15.39 20.23 4.43
C PHE A 92 14.15 19.44 4.85
N VAL A 93 12.98 20.08 4.77
CA VAL A 93 11.69 19.45 5.09
C VAL A 93 11.40 18.28 4.16
N VAL A 94 11.61 18.46 2.85
CA VAL A 94 11.45 17.38 1.85
C VAL A 94 12.37 16.20 2.15
N LYS A 95 13.64 16.46 2.48
CA LYS A 95 14.58 15.39 2.80
C LYS A 95 14.23 14.62 4.06
N LEU A 96 13.73 15.31 5.09
CA LEU A 96 13.24 14.64 6.30
C LEU A 96 12.05 13.72 5.99
N PHE A 97 11.07 14.18 5.20
CA PHE A 97 9.90 13.37 4.82
C PHE A 97 10.27 12.20 3.88
N GLU A 98 11.20 12.41 2.94
CA GLU A 98 11.69 11.35 2.05
C GLU A 98 12.31 10.20 2.86
N GLU A 99 13.19 10.54 3.80
CA GLU A 99 13.92 9.53 4.59
C GLU A 99 13.05 8.86 5.65
N TYR A 100 12.28 9.63 6.44
CA TYR A 100 11.55 9.09 7.60
C TYR A 100 10.08 8.75 7.33
N ALA A 101 9.39 9.51 6.46
CA ALA A 101 7.94 9.31 6.26
C ALA A 101 7.63 8.36 5.12
N THR A 102 8.51 8.22 4.13
CA THR A 102 8.28 7.33 2.98
C THR A 102 9.00 6.00 3.14
N GLY A 103 10.31 6.00 3.42
CA GLY A 103 11.13 4.78 3.48
C GLY A 103 10.62 3.74 4.49
N PRO A 104 10.86 3.93 5.80
CA PRO A 104 10.54 2.92 6.80
C PRO A 104 9.03 2.69 6.97
N ALA A 105 8.21 3.74 6.77
CA ALA A 105 6.75 3.64 6.92
C ALA A 105 6.14 2.72 5.86
N VAL A 106 6.48 2.90 4.57
CA VAL A 106 5.93 2.07 3.49
C VAL A 106 6.40 0.62 3.61
N ILE A 107 7.68 0.40 3.93
CA ILE A 107 8.23 -0.95 4.11
C ILE A 107 7.50 -1.69 5.24
N THR A 108 7.23 -1.00 6.35
CA THR A 108 6.49 -1.58 7.49
C THR A 108 5.04 -1.91 7.13
N VAL A 109 4.35 -1.02 6.39
CA VAL A 109 2.98 -1.28 5.92
C VAL A 109 2.93 -2.50 4.99
N VAL A 110 3.87 -2.59 4.04
CA VAL A 110 3.95 -3.75 3.12
C VAL A 110 4.28 -5.03 3.87
N PHE A 111 5.14 -4.98 4.90
CA PHE A 111 5.43 -6.12 5.76
C PHE A 111 4.17 -6.65 6.46
N LEU A 112 3.35 -5.76 7.04
CA LEU A 112 2.07 -6.14 7.65
C LEU A 112 1.09 -6.71 6.61
N GLU A 113 1.01 -6.11 5.42
CA GLU A 113 0.14 -6.60 4.33
C GLU A 113 0.53 -8.03 3.92
N VAL A 114 1.84 -8.29 3.75
CA VAL A 114 2.35 -9.62 3.38
C VAL A 114 2.10 -10.65 4.48
N ILE A 115 2.27 -10.30 5.75
CA ILE A 115 1.94 -11.19 6.88
C ILE A 115 0.43 -11.46 6.95
N ALA A 116 -0.40 -10.42 6.81
CA ALA A 116 -1.85 -10.54 6.80
C ALA A 116 -2.31 -11.53 5.72
N VAL A 117 -1.81 -11.41 4.49
CA VAL A 117 -2.22 -12.29 3.40
C VAL A 117 -1.62 -13.68 3.52
N SER A 118 -0.34 -13.79 3.89
CA SER A 118 0.36 -15.07 3.89
C SER A 118 -0.09 -15.97 5.04
N TRP A 119 -0.23 -15.40 6.24
CA TRP A 119 -0.48 -16.17 7.47
C TRP A 119 -1.93 -16.09 7.95
N PHE A 120 -2.58 -14.93 7.89
CA PHE A 120 -3.97 -14.80 8.35
C PHE A 120 -4.98 -15.25 7.29
N TYR A 121 -4.85 -14.78 6.05
CA TYR A 121 -5.73 -15.21 4.95
C TYR A 121 -5.39 -16.63 4.46
N GLY A 122 -4.10 -16.99 4.52
CA GLY A 122 -3.60 -18.32 4.22
C GLY A 122 -3.26 -18.49 2.73
N THR A 123 -2.04 -18.97 2.48
CA THR A 123 -1.48 -19.10 1.12
C THR A 123 -2.31 -20.00 0.20
N SER A 124 -2.97 -21.03 0.74
CA SER A 124 -3.80 -21.94 -0.07
C SER A 124 -5.02 -21.22 -0.67
N ARG A 125 -5.68 -20.36 0.11
CA ARG A 125 -6.82 -19.55 -0.34
C ARG A 125 -6.37 -18.52 -1.37
N PHE A 126 -5.27 -17.83 -1.09
CA PHE A 126 -4.68 -16.89 -2.04
C PHE A 126 -4.33 -17.54 -3.39
N CYS A 127 -3.77 -18.76 -3.38
CA CYS A 127 -3.46 -19.48 -4.63
C CYS A 127 -4.72 -19.90 -5.39
N ALA A 128 -5.82 -20.19 -4.69
CA ALA A 128 -7.10 -20.50 -5.31
C ALA A 128 -7.71 -19.26 -5.98
N ASP A 129 -7.62 -18.09 -5.34
CA ASP A 129 -8.08 -16.83 -5.92
C ASP A 129 -7.26 -16.44 -7.15
N VAL A 130 -5.93 -16.60 -7.10
CA VAL A 130 -5.05 -16.37 -8.27
C VAL A 130 -5.39 -17.33 -9.41
N HIS A 131 -5.69 -18.60 -9.11
CA HIS A 131 -6.14 -19.56 -10.11
C HIS A 131 -7.48 -19.17 -10.72
N MET A 132 -8.42 -18.64 -9.94
CA MET A 132 -9.70 -18.13 -10.45
C MET A 132 -9.51 -16.91 -11.37
N MET A 133 -8.56 -16.02 -11.06
CA MET A 133 -8.30 -14.81 -11.84
C MET A 133 -7.51 -15.07 -13.13
N LEU A 134 -6.49 -15.93 -13.08
CA LEU A 134 -5.54 -16.15 -14.18
C LEU A 134 -5.75 -17.47 -14.93
N GLY A 135 -6.54 -18.40 -14.39
CA GLY A 135 -6.78 -19.73 -14.95
C GLY A 135 -5.65 -20.75 -14.71
N PHE A 136 -4.59 -20.39 -13.98
CA PHE A 136 -3.50 -21.29 -13.63
C PHE A 136 -3.03 -21.09 -12.18
N SER A 137 -2.55 -22.15 -11.53
CA SER A 137 -2.12 -22.08 -10.12
C SER A 137 -0.65 -21.65 -10.05
N PRO A 138 -0.29 -20.68 -9.20
CA PRO A 138 1.11 -20.33 -9.00
C PRO A 138 1.89 -21.52 -8.44
N GLY A 139 3.04 -21.80 -9.04
CA GLY A 139 3.92 -22.92 -8.63
C GLY A 139 4.46 -22.78 -7.21
N LEU A 140 5.00 -23.87 -6.66
CA LEU A 140 5.49 -23.93 -5.27
C LEU A 140 6.57 -22.88 -4.96
N PHE A 141 7.42 -22.54 -5.94
CA PHE A 141 8.43 -21.49 -5.82
C PHE A 141 7.81 -20.12 -5.46
N TRP A 142 6.73 -19.73 -6.13
CA TRP A 142 6.03 -18.48 -5.86
C TRP A 142 5.38 -18.47 -4.48
N LYS A 143 4.84 -19.62 -4.05
CA LYS A 143 4.27 -19.77 -2.70
C LYS A 143 5.32 -19.56 -1.60
N VAL A 144 6.48 -20.20 -1.73
CA VAL A 144 7.59 -20.06 -0.76
C VAL A 144 8.14 -18.62 -0.77
N CYS A 145 8.22 -18.00 -1.95
CA CYS A 145 8.64 -16.61 -2.08
C CYS A 145 7.75 -15.67 -1.26
N TRP A 146 6.42 -15.79 -1.41
CA TRP A 146 5.48 -14.92 -0.70
C TRP A 146 5.42 -15.19 0.81
N VAL A 147 5.48 -16.46 1.22
CA VAL A 147 5.28 -16.83 2.64
C VAL A 147 6.52 -16.64 3.49
N ALA A 148 7.72 -16.86 2.92
CA ALA A 148 8.96 -16.86 3.68
C ALA A 148 9.94 -15.80 3.20
N ILE A 149 10.24 -15.76 1.89
CA ILE A 149 11.32 -14.90 1.39
C ILE A 149 10.96 -13.41 1.52
N CYS A 150 9.77 -13.02 1.06
CA CYS A 150 9.29 -11.64 1.16
C CYS A 150 9.27 -11.09 2.60
N PRO A 151 8.63 -11.75 3.58
CA PRO A 151 8.58 -11.22 4.94
C PRO A 151 9.95 -11.21 5.61
N ILE A 152 10.83 -12.20 5.37
CA ILE A 152 12.19 -12.22 5.92
C ILE A 152 13.02 -11.05 5.35
N PHE A 153 12.93 -10.81 4.04
CA PHE A 153 13.64 -9.72 3.39
C PHE A 153 13.18 -8.34 3.90
N LEU A 154 11.86 -8.15 4.03
CA LEU A 154 11.30 -6.90 4.57
C LEU A 154 11.68 -6.71 6.04
N LEU A 155 11.63 -7.77 6.84
CA LEU A 155 12.06 -7.73 8.25
C LEU A 155 13.53 -7.35 8.37
N PHE A 156 14.40 -7.92 7.53
CA PHE A 156 15.83 -7.59 7.50
C PHE A 156 16.08 -6.09 7.23
N ILE A 157 15.34 -5.50 6.29
CA ILE A 157 15.46 -4.07 5.98
C ILE A 157 15.01 -3.21 7.17
N ILE A 158 13.88 -3.55 7.80
CA ILE A 158 13.36 -2.82 8.96
C ILE A 158 14.35 -2.87 10.13
N VAL A 159 14.89 -4.06 10.43
CA VAL A 159 15.89 -4.24 11.49
C VAL A 159 17.17 -3.47 11.18
N SER A 160 17.63 -3.48 9.93
CA SER A 160 18.83 -2.75 9.52
C SER A 160 18.66 -1.24 9.70
N PHE A 161 17.47 -0.69 9.34
CA PHE A 161 17.16 0.72 9.52
C PHE A 161 17.08 1.14 11.00
N LEU A 162 16.56 0.26 11.86
CA LEU A 162 16.50 0.49 13.32
C LEU A 162 17.86 0.38 14.00
N ALA A 163 18.71 -0.56 13.54
CA ALA A 163 20.04 -0.78 14.10
C ALA A 163 21.04 0.31 13.68
N PHE A 164 20.93 0.80 12.46
CA PHE A 164 21.80 1.83 11.89
C PHE A 164 20.96 3.00 11.39
N PRO A 165 20.54 3.92 12.29
CA PRO A 165 19.79 5.09 11.89
C PRO A 165 20.61 5.94 10.91
N PRO A 166 20.07 6.27 9.72
CA PRO A 166 20.79 7.09 8.76
C PRO A 166 21.02 8.49 9.33
N GLU A 167 22.26 8.96 9.26
CA GLU A 167 22.56 10.36 9.55
C GLU A 167 22.02 11.22 8.41
N VAL A 168 20.82 11.78 8.60
CA VAL A 168 20.27 12.77 7.66
C VAL A 168 21.18 14.00 7.67
N LYS A 169 21.91 14.20 6.56
CA LYS A 169 22.72 15.39 6.29
C LYS A 169 22.30 15.95 4.95
N LEU A 170 22.13 17.26 4.89
CA LEU A 170 21.85 17.95 3.63
C LEU A 170 22.77 19.16 3.51
N PHE A 171 23.54 19.20 2.42
CA PHE A 171 24.68 20.12 2.27
C PHE A 171 25.64 19.95 3.46
N ASP A 172 25.94 21.01 4.19
CA ASP A 172 26.79 21.00 5.40
C ASP A 172 25.98 21.12 6.71
N TYR A 173 24.65 20.99 6.64
CA TYR A 173 23.79 21.07 7.83
C TYR A 173 23.59 19.68 8.44
N VAL A 174 24.04 19.52 9.68
CA VAL A 174 23.76 18.35 10.50
C VAL A 174 22.44 18.57 11.21
N TYR A 175 21.49 17.66 10.98
CA TYR A 175 20.19 17.75 11.59
C TYR A 175 20.28 17.55 13.11
N PRO A 176 19.59 18.38 13.89
CA PRO A 176 19.59 18.27 15.35
C PRO A 176 18.84 17.00 15.79
N PRO A 177 19.18 16.40 16.95
CA PRO A 177 18.63 15.10 17.35
C PRO A 177 17.10 15.07 17.53
N TRP A 178 16.46 16.22 17.77
CA TRP A 178 15.00 16.30 17.85
C TRP A 178 14.31 15.98 16.52
N THR A 179 14.94 16.23 15.37
CA THR A 179 14.34 15.91 14.07
C THR A 179 14.31 14.41 13.82
N THR A 180 15.28 13.67 14.35
CA THR A 180 15.30 12.20 14.30
C THR A 180 14.13 11.63 15.11
N VAL A 181 13.90 12.16 16.33
CA VAL A 181 12.73 11.77 17.14
C VAL A 181 11.43 12.07 16.40
N LEU A 182 11.32 13.27 15.81
CA LEU A 182 10.16 13.66 15.01
C LEU A 182 9.97 12.75 13.79
N GLY A 183 11.04 12.37 13.11
CA GLY A 183 11.02 11.43 12.00
C GLY A 183 10.48 10.05 12.40
N TYR A 184 10.95 9.51 13.53
CA TYR A 184 10.39 8.26 14.07
C TYR A 184 8.93 8.40 14.47
N CYS A 185 8.51 9.51 15.08
CA CYS A 185 7.10 9.75 15.38
C CYS A 185 6.24 9.74 14.12
N ILE A 186 6.69 10.35 13.02
CA ILE A 186 5.98 10.31 11.73
C ILE A 186 5.90 8.88 11.20
N GLY A 187 7.01 8.13 11.19
CA GLY A 187 7.01 6.74 10.73
C GLY A 187 6.08 5.84 11.55
N VAL A 188 6.11 5.96 12.88
CA VAL A 188 5.27 5.17 13.79
C VAL A 188 3.79 5.57 13.71
N SER A 189 3.47 6.84 13.41
CA SER A 189 2.09 7.31 13.29
C SER A 189 1.28 6.58 12.21
N SER A 190 1.92 6.19 11.10
CA SER A 190 1.25 5.39 10.06
C SER A 190 1.06 3.94 10.51
N PHE A 191 2.03 3.39 11.25
CA PHE A 191 1.97 2.02 11.76
C PHE A 191 0.89 1.84 12.82
N ILE A 192 0.74 2.79 13.76
CA ILE A 192 -0.18 2.64 14.90
C ILE A 192 -1.66 2.58 14.49
N CYS A 193 -2.01 3.09 13.31
CA CYS A 193 -3.37 3.01 12.76
C CYS A 193 -3.87 1.56 12.61
N VAL A 194 -2.99 0.64 12.21
CA VAL A 194 -3.37 -0.78 12.00
C VAL A 194 -3.75 -1.49 13.30
N PRO A 195 -2.90 -1.53 14.35
CA PRO A 195 -3.28 -2.12 15.63
C PRO A 195 -4.38 -1.29 16.34
N ALA A 196 -4.42 0.04 16.18
CA ALA A 196 -5.51 0.85 16.73
C ALA A 196 -6.86 0.43 16.14
N TYR A 197 -6.94 0.21 14.82
CA TYR A 197 -8.14 -0.30 14.17
C TYR A 197 -8.51 -1.71 14.66
N MET A 198 -7.53 -2.60 14.82
CA MET A 198 -7.76 -3.93 15.39
C MET A 198 -8.35 -3.86 16.81
N VAL A 199 -7.79 -3.00 17.67
CA VAL A 199 -8.31 -2.78 19.04
C VAL A 199 -9.71 -2.16 19.00
N TYR A 200 -9.94 -1.14 18.18
CA TYR A 200 -11.25 -0.52 18.00
C TYR A 200 -12.31 -1.55 17.57
N HIS A 201 -12.00 -2.41 16.61
CA HIS A 201 -12.88 -3.49 16.16
C HIS A 201 -13.16 -4.49 17.29
N LEU A 202 -12.14 -4.88 18.06
CA LEU A 202 -12.28 -5.78 19.20
C LEU A 202 -13.15 -5.19 20.33
N LEU A 203 -13.08 -3.88 20.58
CA LEU A 203 -13.89 -3.21 21.62
C LEU A 203 -15.34 -3.00 21.19
N THR A 204 -15.58 -2.71 19.91
CA THR A 204 -16.92 -2.39 19.37
C THR A 204 -17.76 -3.64 19.12
N THR A 205 -17.12 -4.78 18.80
CA THR A 205 -17.83 -6.03 18.51
C THR A 205 -18.34 -6.68 19.81
N LYS A 206 -19.62 -7.04 19.88
CA LYS A 206 -20.21 -7.76 21.02
C LYS A 206 -19.82 -9.26 20.97
N GLY A 207 -19.44 -9.86 22.09
CA GLY A 207 -19.11 -11.31 22.20
C GLY A 207 -17.92 -11.63 23.12
N THR A 208 -17.46 -12.89 23.13
CA THR A 208 -16.25 -13.33 23.85
C THR A 208 -14.98 -13.10 23.02
N PHE A 209 -13.80 -12.99 23.65
CA PHE A 209 -12.53 -12.67 22.95
C PHE A 209 -12.21 -13.63 21.79
N LYS A 210 -12.41 -14.94 21.95
CA LYS A 210 -12.19 -15.93 20.88
C LYS A 210 -13.15 -15.74 19.71
N GLN A 211 -14.44 -15.51 19.97
CA GLN A 211 -15.42 -15.25 18.91
C GLN A 211 -15.13 -13.95 18.17
N ARG A 212 -14.72 -12.89 18.88
CA ARG A 212 -14.38 -11.60 18.26
C ARG A 212 -13.15 -11.72 17.34
N LEU A 213 -12.13 -12.45 17.77
CA LEU A 213 -10.93 -12.68 16.96
C LEU A 213 -11.24 -13.56 15.73
N LEU A 214 -11.99 -14.65 15.91
CA LEU A 214 -12.39 -15.53 14.81
C LEU A 214 -13.25 -14.79 13.78
N LYS A 215 -14.15 -13.91 14.25
CA LYS A 215 -14.97 -13.05 13.38
C LYS A 215 -14.16 -12.00 12.64
N GLY A 216 -13.04 -11.53 13.21
CA GLY A 216 -12.13 -10.58 12.55
C GLY A 216 -11.22 -11.21 11.50
N ILE A 217 -10.94 -12.51 11.60
CA ILE A 217 -10.06 -13.24 10.67
C ILE A 217 -10.87 -13.90 9.54
N THR A 218 -12.18 -14.07 9.72
CA THR A 218 -13.05 -14.66 8.69
C THR A 218 -13.39 -13.62 7.62
N PRO A 219 -13.03 -13.84 6.35
CA PRO A 219 -13.35 -12.91 5.28
C PRO A 219 -14.87 -12.89 5.03
N VAL A 220 -15.40 -11.73 4.65
CA VAL A 220 -16.81 -11.59 4.25
C VAL A 220 -17.04 -12.46 3.00
N PRO A 221 -18.02 -13.37 3.01
CA PRO A 221 -18.33 -14.19 1.85
C PRO A 221 -18.94 -13.33 0.73
N SER A 222 -18.21 -13.22 -0.38
CA SER A 222 -18.64 -12.47 -1.56
C SER A 222 -19.13 -13.44 -2.63
N GLY A 223 -20.33 -14.01 -2.45
CA GLY A 223 -21.00 -14.77 -3.50
C GLY A 223 -22.13 -15.69 -3.03
N PRO A 224 -23.15 -15.97 -3.88
CA PRO A 224 -24.28 -16.83 -3.53
C PRO A 224 -23.90 -18.31 -3.30
N HIS A 225 -22.69 -18.73 -3.69
CA HIS A 225 -22.21 -20.10 -3.55
C HIS A 225 -21.55 -20.41 -2.18
N SER A 226 -21.15 -19.40 -1.40
CA SER A 226 -20.48 -19.58 -0.11
C SER A 226 -21.43 -19.79 1.07
N ASP A 227 -22.68 -19.33 0.97
CA ASP A 227 -23.70 -19.51 2.02
C ASP A 227 -24.05 -21.00 2.24
N ILE A 228 -23.98 -21.80 1.18
CA ILE A 228 -24.25 -23.24 1.22
C ILE A 228 -23.15 -23.98 1.99
N ILE A 229 -21.88 -23.63 1.78
CA ILE A 229 -20.75 -24.29 2.45
C ILE A 229 -20.69 -23.91 3.93
N ILE A 230 -21.01 -22.67 4.27
CA ILE A 230 -21.00 -22.19 5.66
C ILE A 230 -22.16 -22.78 6.47
N THR A 231 -23.36 -22.90 5.87
CA THR A 231 -24.50 -23.53 6.55
C THR A 231 -24.19 -24.98 6.93
N HIS A 232 -23.53 -25.74 6.05
CA HIS A 232 -23.09 -27.12 6.34
C HIS A 232 -21.90 -27.21 7.31
N ALA A 233 -21.00 -26.22 7.34
CA ALA A 233 -19.84 -26.23 8.23
C ALA A 233 -20.13 -25.69 9.65
N ILE A 234 -21.12 -24.81 9.80
CA ILE A 234 -21.51 -24.20 11.09
C ILE A 234 -22.66 -24.94 11.76
N PHE A 235 -23.56 -25.60 11.00
CA PHE A 235 -24.66 -26.41 11.54
C PHE A 235 -24.58 -27.88 11.08
N PRO A 236 -23.57 -28.67 11.48
CA PRO A 236 -23.65 -30.13 11.35
C PRO A 236 -24.64 -30.76 12.36
N ASP A 237 -25.11 -30.01 13.37
CA ASP A 237 -25.85 -30.54 14.54
C ASP A 237 -27.38 -30.31 14.51
N MET A 238 -27.95 -29.78 13.44
CA MET A 238 -29.39 -29.45 13.38
C MET A 238 -30.16 -30.22 12.29
N SER A 239 -29.57 -31.29 11.73
CA SER A 239 -30.25 -32.24 10.84
C SER A 239 -30.61 -33.58 11.51
N GLU A 240 -30.37 -33.70 12.83
CA GLU A 240 -30.73 -34.86 13.66
C GLU A 240 -31.71 -34.44 14.77
N LEU A 241 -32.76 -33.69 14.41
CA LEU A 241 -33.94 -33.42 15.24
C LEU A 241 -35.17 -33.15 14.36
#